data_AF-A0A355EIZ2-F1
#
_entry.id   AF-A0A355EIZ2-F1
#
_cell.length_a   1.000
_cell.length_b   1.000
_cell.length_c   1.000
_cell.angle_alpha   90.00
_cell.angle_beta   90.00
_cell.angle_gamma   90.00
#
_symmetry.space_group_name_H-M   'P 1'
#
loop_
_entity.id
_entity.type
_entity.pdbx_description
1 polymer ?
#
loop_
_entity_poly.entity_id
_entity_poly.type
_entity_poly.pdbx_seq_one_letter_code
_entity_poly.pdbx_strand_id
1 'polypeptide(L)'
;MASKGRSSAYVDYRILDLMAVAGVDEALLAEWNALRSIWQRYKEDRLCLVTSVDEMELDFVIQMNRGGLCVTDTFQITDNIDNFECWDGADRNDTSHWRAIVDLYDQLEIISGHDDMVGEHEHPRVCEHVAAVLCDELKKTKDAVETEAYDEETAILRDCAAALHNVYDMQLWADLKHIQYELNWKVLKEVLPKYTRSAALNGDDAAFNKNLLGLLNRLVNIGKKSCPRLPMADRHIDFVLDIVRKKYCQETIDRHVSHIAHSLRNGIDYHLTTNGDIIEKFAAGKDMLQSLIGGPPIHLEVLLPTELEKRLK
;
A
#
# COMPACT_ATOMS: atom_id res chain seq x y z
N MET A 1 -20.11 22.73 -15.73
CA MET A 1 -19.76 24.14 -15.46
C MET A 1 -18.28 24.17 -15.12
N ALA A 2 -17.44 24.78 -15.96
CA ALA A 2 -15.99 24.74 -15.81
C ALA A 2 -15.55 25.58 -14.60
N SER A 3 -14.93 24.95 -13.60
CA SER A 3 -14.27 25.67 -12.52
C SER A 3 -13.09 26.43 -13.11
N LYS A 4 -13.03 27.73 -12.83
CA LYS A 4 -11.84 28.54 -13.14
C LYS A 4 -10.70 28.11 -12.20
N GLY A 5 -9.68 27.43 -12.75
CA GLY A 5 -8.26 27.69 -12.46
C GLY A 5 -7.73 27.46 -11.05
N ARG A 6 -8.13 26.39 -10.35
CA ARG A 6 -7.37 25.90 -9.19
C ARG A 6 -6.43 24.79 -9.64
N SER A 7 -5.15 24.89 -9.29
CA SER A 7 -4.22 23.79 -9.51
C SER A 7 -4.61 22.60 -8.64
N SER A 8 -4.38 21.40 -9.16
CA SER A 8 -4.68 20.12 -8.52
C SER A 8 -3.38 19.38 -8.18
N ALA A 9 -3.31 18.82 -6.98
CA ALA A 9 -2.20 17.99 -6.54
C ALA A 9 -2.70 16.62 -6.07
N TYR A 10 -2.17 15.56 -6.67
CA TYR A 10 -2.45 14.18 -6.32
C TYR A 10 -1.69 13.78 -5.05
N VAL A 11 -2.40 13.16 -4.12
CA VAL A 11 -1.91 12.67 -2.84
C VAL A 11 -2.07 11.14 -2.79
N ASP A 12 -0.97 10.42 -2.57
CA ASP A 12 -0.95 8.97 -2.35
C ASP A 12 -0.80 8.63 -0.86
N TYR A 13 -0.79 7.34 -0.52
CA TYR A 13 -0.63 6.90 0.88
C TYR A 13 0.65 7.43 1.52
N ARG A 14 1.76 7.55 0.79
CA ARG A 14 3.06 7.97 1.37
C ARG A 14 3.04 9.41 1.82
N ILE A 15 2.34 10.27 1.09
CA ILE A 15 2.13 11.66 1.49
C ILE A 15 1.26 11.74 2.75
N LEU A 16 0.19 10.93 2.82
CA LEU A 16 -0.65 10.85 4.02
C LEU A 16 0.11 10.29 5.23
N ASP A 17 0.92 9.24 5.00
CA ASP A 17 1.76 8.61 6.01
C ASP A 17 2.75 9.61 6.60
N LEU A 18 3.48 10.36 5.75
CA LEU A 18 4.39 11.41 6.21
C LEU A 18 3.65 12.49 7.01
N MET A 19 2.49 12.93 6.53
CA MET A 19 1.64 13.92 7.21
C MET A 19 1.15 13.46 8.59
N ALA A 20 0.86 12.17 8.73
CA ALA A 20 0.29 11.58 9.95
C ALA A 20 1.32 11.37 11.06
N VAL A 21 2.62 11.31 10.74
CA VAL A 21 3.66 11.03 11.76
C VAL A 21 3.72 12.17 12.80
N ALA A 22 3.71 11.80 14.08
CA ALA A 22 3.81 12.74 15.21
C ALA A 22 5.21 13.39 15.37
N GLY A 23 6.24 12.77 14.80
CA GLY A 23 7.62 13.27 14.77
C GLY A 23 8.36 12.74 13.55
N VAL A 24 9.04 13.63 12.83
CA VAL A 24 9.73 13.30 11.57
C VAL A 24 11.24 13.43 11.73
N ASP A 25 11.97 12.56 11.04
CA ASP A 25 13.43 12.66 10.95
C ASP A 25 13.84 13.99 10.31
N GLU A 26 15.04 14.48 10.67
CA GLU A 26 15.57 15.75 10.16
C GLU A 26 15.62 15.78 8.62
N ALA A 27 15.88 14.64 7.98
CA ALA A 27 15.92 14.50 6.53
C ALA A 27 14.56 14.76 5.85
N LEU A 28 13.44 14.46 6.52
CA LEU A 28 12.08 14.64 5.99
C LEU A 28 11.37 15.87 6.56
N LEU A 29 12.00 16.56 7.53
CA LEU A 29 11.41 17.71 8.21
C LEU A 29 11.00 18.84 7.25
N ALA A 30 11.80 19.09 6.21
CA ALA A 30 11.48 20.10 5.21
C ALA A 30 10.21 19.75 4.42
N GLU A 31 10.11 18.50 3.96
CA GLU A 31 8.95 18.01 3.20
C GLU A 31 7.69 17.97 4.07
N TRP A 32 7.82 17.57 5.32
CA TRP A 32 6.72 17.57 6.27
C TRP A 32 6.17 18.98 6.56
N ASN A 33 7.07 19.96 6.76
CA ASN A 33 6.66 21.36 6.93
C ASN A 33 5.98 21.92 5.67
N ALA A 34 6.51 21.59 4.49
CA ALA A 34 5.90 21.98 3.23
C ALA A 34 4.51 21.37 3.05
N LEU A 35 4.32 20.09 3.39
CA LEU A 35 3.00 19.44 3.35
C LEU A 35 1.99 20.13 4.26
N ARG A 36 2.38 20.56 5.47
CA ARG A 36 1.48 21.34 6.35
C ARG A 36 1.04 22.66 5.72
N SER A 37 1.95 23.37 5.06
CA SER A 37 1.67 24.61 4.32
C SER A 37 0.76 24.37 3.12
N ILE A 38 0.98 23.28 2.38
CA ILE A 38 0.13 22.81 1.28
C ILE A 38 -1.28 22.46 1.79
N TRP A 39 -1.38 21.74 2.90
CA TRP A 39 -2.66 21.35 3.51
C TRP A 39 -3.43 22.56 4.04
N GLN A 40 -2.74 23.57 4.56
CA GLN A 40 -3.37 24.83 4.92
C GLN A 40 -3.97 25.52 3.69
N ARG A 41 -3.23 25.58 2.57
CA ARG A 41 -3.74 26.15 1.31
C ARG A 41 -4.93 25.38 0.75
N TYR A 42 -4.93 24.06 0.92
CA TYR A 42 -6.08 23.22 0.61
C TYR A 42 -7.32 23.63 1.43
N LYS A 43 -7.17 23.76 2.76
CA LYS A 43 -8.24 24.23 3.66
C LYS A 43 -8.70 25.66 3.37
N GLU A 44 -7.83 26.49 2.80
CA GLU A 44 -8.13 27.85 2.34
C GLU A 44 -8.72 27.90 0.93
N ASP A 45 -9.05 26.76 0.31
CA ASP A 45 -9.65 26.69 -1.03
C ASP A 45 -8.72 27.22 -2.15
N ARG A 46 -7.40 27.25 -1.91
CA ARG A 46 -6.37 27.80 -2.84
C ARG A 46 -5.66 26.74 -3.67
N LEU A 47 -5.81 25.47 -3.31
CA LEU A 47 -5.28 24.30 -3.99
C LEU A 47 -6.32 23.19 -3.86
N CYS A 48 -6.44 22.32 -4.85
CA CYS A 48 -7.26 21.11 -4.77
C CYS A 48 -6.33 19.92 -4.47
N LEU A 49 -6.53 19.22 -3.35
CA LEU A 49 -5.83 17.97 -3.05
C LEU A 49 -6.74 16.80 -3.38
N VAL A 50 -6.29 15.95 -4.28
CA VAL A 50 -7.08 14.85 -4.82
C VAL A 50 -6.44 13.50 -4.62
N THR A 51 -7.27 12.45 -4.61
CA THR A 51 -6.79 11.07 -4.69
C THR A 51 -7.77 10.13 -5.42
N SER A 52 -7.29 8.96 -5.79
CA SER A 52 -8.10 7.87 -6.37
C SER A 52 -8.50 6.90 -5.26
N VAL A 53 -9.81 6.64 -5.11
CA VAL A 53 -10.35 5.68 -4.12
C VAL A 53 -9.74 4.29 -4.35
N ASP A 54 -9.83 3.78 -5.58
CA ASP A 54 -9.39 2.41 -5.91
C ASP A 54 -7.90 2.19 -5.58
N GLU A 55 -7.07 3.18 -5.90
CA GLU A 55 -5.63 3.09 -5.65
C GLU A 55 -5.31 3.28 -4.16
N MET A 56 -6.02 4.17 -3.47
CA MET A 56 -5.80 4.41 -2.05
C MET A 56 -6.29 3.23 -1.19
N GLU A 57 -7.42 2.62 -1.53
CA GLU A 57 -7.90 1.41 -0.85
C GLU A 57 -6.91 0.25 -0.97
N LEU A 58 -6.31 0.06 -2.15
CA LEU A 58 -5.27 -0.93 -2.34
C LEU A 58 -4.00 -0.59 -1.55
N ASP A 59 -3.60 0.68 -1.49
CA ASP A 59 -2.50 1.12 -0.64
C ASP A 59 -2.77 0.83 0.84
N PHE A 60 -3.96 1.14 1.34
CA PHE A 60 -4.36 0.81 2.71
C PHE A 60 -4.25 -0.68 2.98
N VAL A 61 -4.76 -1.51 2.06
CA VAL A 61 -4.63 -2.97 2.15
C VAL A 61 -3.16 -3.39 2.25
N ILE A 62 -2.28 -2.89 1.38
CA ILE A 62 -0.87 -3.29 1.35
C ILE A 62 -0.13 -2.79 2.60
N GLN A 63 -0.26 -1.51 2.93
CA GLN A 63 0.55 -0.87 3.96
C GLN A 63 0.11 -1.25 5.37
N MET A 64 -1.20 -1.35 5.62
CA MET A 64 -1.69 -1.82 6.92
C MET A 64 -1.43 -3.32 7.11
N ASN A 65 -1.47 -4.13 6.05
CA ASN A 65 -1.03 -5.54 6.13
C ASN A 65 0.43 -5.65 6.56
N ARG A 66 1.32 -4.76 6.10
CA ARG A 66 2.73 -4.76 6.55
C ARG A 66 2.86 -4.52 8.06
N GLY A 67 1.88 -3.85 8.66
CA GLY A 67 1.78 -3.67 10.11
C GLY A 67 1.05 -4.81 10.86
N GLY A 68 0.61 -5.85 10.17
CA GLY A 68 -0.12 -6.99 10.74
C GLY A 68 -1.64 -6.88 10.67
N LEU A 69 -2.20 -5.70 10.34
CA LEU A 69 -3.63 -5.46 10.23
C LEU A 69 -4.19 -6.03 8.92
N CYS A 70 -5.20 -6.90 9.01
CA CYS A 70 -5.85 -7.47 7.83
C CYS A 70 -7.06 -6.62 7.40
N VAL A 71 -6.87 -5.71 6.44
CA VAL A 71 -7.96 -4.88 5.88
C VAL A 71 -8.86 -5.70 4.95
N THR A 72 -10.08 -5.99 5.37
CA THR A 72 -11.04 -6.79 4.58
C THR A 72 -12.06 -5.91 3.86
N ASP A 73 -12.57 -6.39 2.73
CA ASP A 73 -13.68 -5.79 1.96
C ASP A 73 -15.02 -5.81 2.71
N THR A 74 -15.10 -6.59 3.78
CA THR A 74 -16.31 -6.74 4.61
C THR A 74 -16.52 -5.64 5.64
N PHE A 75 -15.51 -4.81 5.90
CA PHE A 75 -15.51 -3.82 6.98
C PHE A 75 -14.95 -2.49 6.47
N GLN A 76 -15.40 -1.37 7.03
CA GLN A 76 -14.71 -0.10 6.81
C GLN A 76 -13.29 -0.17 7.38
N ILE A 77 -12.36 0.63 6.87
CA ILE A 77 -10.95 0.59 7.32
C ILE A 77 -10.86 0.84 8.82
N THR A 78 -11.63 1.79 9.34
CA THR A 78 -11.77 2.09 10.77
C THR A 78 -12.24 0.89 11.59
N ASP A 79 -13.26 0.16 11.11
CA ASP A 79 -13.74 -1.07 11.77
C ASP A 79 -12.65 -2.17 11.82
N ASN A 80 -11.84 -2.30 10.76
CA ASN A 80 -10.72 -3.24 10.74
C ASN A 80 -9.65 -2.83 11.79
N ILE A 81 -9.37 -1.53 11.94
CA ILE A 81 -8.45 -1.00 12.96
C ILE A 81 -9.00 -1.29 14.36
N ASP A 82 -10.27 -1.01 14.62
CA ASP A 82 -10.91 -1.25 15.91
C ASP A 82 -10.89 -2.73 16.31
N ASN A 83 -11.14 -3.63 15.35
CA ASN A 83 -11.05 -5.07 15.56
C ASN A 83 -9.62 -5.51 15.90
N PHE A 84 -8.63 -4.99 15.18
CA PHE A 84 -7.22 -5.30 15.44
C PHE A 84 -6.76 -4.77 16.80
N GLU A 85 -7.16 -3.58 17.21
CA GLU A 85 -6.78 -3.00 18.51
C GLU A 85 -7.34 -3.80 19.71
N CYS A 86 -8.39 -4.60 19.50
CA CYS A 86 -8.93 -5.50 20.52
C CYS A 86 -8.03 -6.73 20.77
N TRP A 87 -7.03 -6.99 19.92
CA TRP A 87 -6.04 -8.03 20.15
C TRP A 87 -4.90 -7.52 21.04
N ASP A 88 -4.56 -8.27 22.10
CA ASP A 88 -3.53 -7.89 23.09
C ASP A 88 -2.14 -7.63 22.49
N GLY A 89 -1.84 -8.16 21.31
CA GLY A 89 -0.59 -7.92 20.59
C GLY A 89 -0.55 -6.65 19.74
N ALA A 90 -1.67 -5.91 19.63
CA ALA A 90 -1.74 -4.72 18.81
C ALA A 90 -0.97 -3.54 19.44
N ASP A 91 -0.26 -2.79 18.59
CA ASP A 91 0.40 -1.55 18.99
C ASP A 91 -0.57 -0.37 18.81
N ARG A 92 -0.84 0.33 19.92
CA ARG A 92 -1.73 1.49 19.92
C ARG A 92 -1.14 2.68 19.17
N ASN A 93 0.19 2.75 19.04
CA ASN A 93 0.83 3.80 18.24
C ASN A 93 0.56 3.56 16.75
N ASP A 94 0.70 2.32 16.27
CA ASP A 94 0.42 1.95 14.89
C ASP A 94 -1.04 2.21 14.53
N THR A 95 -1.98 1.77 15.37
CA THR A 95 -3.42 1.97 15.13
C THR A 95 -3.82 3.43 15.20
N SER A 96 -3.25 4.22 16.11
CA SER A 96 -3.46 5.68 16.17
C SER A 96 -2.91 6.37 14.92
N HIS A 97 -1.74 5.94 14.43
CA HIS A 97 -1.14 6.45 13.20
C HIS A 97 -2.02 6.14 11.99
N TRP A 98 -2.50 4.90 11.85
CA TRP A 98 -3.42 4.54 10.76
C TRP A 98 -4.73 5.33 10.80
N ARG A 99 -5.30 5.58 11.98
CA ARG A 99 -6.48 6.45 12.11
C ARG A 99 -6.19 7.87 11.63
N ALA A 100 -5.04 8.44 11.99
CA ALA A 100 -4.65 9.75 11.50
C ALA A 100 -4.49 9.79 9.96
N ILE A 101 -3.99 8.72 9.34
CA ILE A 101 -3.95 8.60 7.87
C ILE A 101 -5.37 8.57 7.29
N VAL A 102 -6.28 7.78 7.87
CA VAL A 102 -7.68 7.71 7.42
C VAL A 102 -8.39 9.07 7.58
N ASP A 103 -8.19 9.76 8.70
CA ASP A 103 -8.73 11.10 8.93
C ASP A 103 -8.23 12.13 7.89
N LEU A 104 -6.99 11.99 7.42
CA LEU A 104 -6.44 12.82 6.35
C LEU A 104 -7.00 12.43 4.98
N TYR A 105 -7.17 11.14 4.72
CA TYR A 105 -7.80 10.65 3.50
C TYR A 105 -9.24 11.14 3.35
N ASP A 106 -10.04 11.09 4.42
CA ASP A 106 -11.43 11.55 4.45
C ASP A 106 -11.58 13.06 4.18
N GLN A 107 -10.48 13.82 4.31
CA GLN A 107 -10.46 15.24 3.96
C GLN A 107 -10.27 15.48 2.47
N LEU A 108 -9.76 14.52 1.68
CA LEU A 108 -9.37 14.75 0.28
C LEU A 108 -10.57 14.81 -0.68
N GLU A 109 -10.38 15.52 -1.79
CA GLU A 109 -11.30 15.41 -2.92
C GLU A 109 -11.06 14.11 -3.68
N ILE A 110 -12.13 13.42 -4.05
CA ILE A 110 -12.03 12.16 -4.79
C ILE A 110 -12.12 12.44 -6.29
N ILE A 111 -11.10 11.99 -7.03
CA ILE A 111 -11.20 11.85 -8.48
C ILE A 111 -11.78 10.47 -8.79
N SER A 112 -13.05 10.45 -9.15
CA SER A 112 -13.76 9.23 -9.52
C SER A 112 -13.14 8.61 -10.78
N GLY A 113 -12.57 7.42 -10.65
CA GLY A 113 -12.35 6.49 -11.77
C GLY A 113 -13.63 5.75 -12.20
N HIS A 114 -14.69 5.86 -11.39
CA HIS A 114 -16.01 5.29 -11.62
C HIS A 114 -16.96 6.34 -12.21
N ASP A 115 -17.01 6.43 -13.53
CA ASP A 115 -18.24 6.12 -14.26
C ASP A 115 -18.03 6.36 -15.76
N ASP A 116 -18.49 5.37 -16.53
CA ASP A 116 -18.91 5.44 -17.92
C ASP A 116 -17.85 5.85 -18.98
N MET A 117 -17.50 4.87 -19.83
CA MET A 117 -17.03 5.04 -21.23
C MET A 117 -15.53 4.90 -21.56
N VAL A 118 -14.67 4.51 -20.63
CA VAL A 118 -13.28 4.16 -20.98
C VAL A 118 -13.03 2.69 -20.70
N GLY A 119 -13.04 1.88 -21.76
CA GLY A 119 -12.91 0.43 -21.65
C GLY A 119 -11.69 0.00 -20.83
N GLU A 120 -11.80 -1.15 -20.19
CA GLU A 120 -10.75 -1.87 -19.43
C GLU A 120 -9.40 -2.01 -20.18
N HIS A 121 -9.31 -1.58 -21.43
CA HIS A 121 -8.15 -1.62 -22.31
C HIS A 121 -7.26 -0.36 -22.30
N GLU A 122 -7.72 0.79 -21.77
CA GLU A 122 -6.87 2.00 -21.68
C GLU A 122 -6.07 2.11 -20.37
N HIS A 123 -6.61 1.61 -19.25
CA HIS A 123 -5.91 1.58 -17.95
C HIS A 123 -4.58 0.80 -18.03
N PRO A 124 -4.53 -0.42 -18.61
CA PRO A 124 -3.29 -1.19 -18.69
C PRO A 124 -2.23 -0.49 -19.55
N ARG A 125 -2.62 0.17 -20.65
CA ARG A 125 -1.67 0.78 -21.59
C ARG A 125 -0.94 1.99 -21.02
N VAL A 126 -1.65 2.88 -20.31
CA VAL A 126 -0.99 4.04 -19.68
C VAL A 126 -0.04 3.57 -18.57
N CYS A 127 -0.48 2.58 -17.76
CA CYS A 127 0.37 1.96 -16.76
C CYS A 127 1.62 1.32 -17.38
N GLU A 128 1.49 0.59 -18.50
CA GLU A 128 2.62 0.02 -19.24
C GLU A 128 3.60 1.08 -19.74
N HIS A 129 3.10 2.20 -20.28
CA HIS A 129 3.96 3.28 -20.75
C HIS A 129 4.67 4.01 -19.60
N VAL A 130 3.98 4.25 -18.48
CA VAL A 130 4.61 4.82 -17.27
C VAL A 130 5.65 3.86 -16.70
N ALA A 131 5.34 2.55 -16.65
CA ALA A 131 6.28 1.53 -16.22
C ALA A 131 7.53 1.48 -17.11
N ALA A 132 7.39 1.60 -18.43
CA ALA A 132 8.53 1.63 -19.35
C ALA A 132 9.50 2.77 -19.02
N VAL A 133 8.99 3.93 -18.61
CA VAL A 133 9.81 5.09 -18.23
C VAL A 133 10.44 4.93 -16.83
N LEU A 134 9.72 4.36 -15.86
CA LEU A 134 10.17 4.32 -14.47
C LEU A 134 11.02 3.08 -14.12
N CYS A 135 10.84 1.97 -14.84
CA CYS A 135 11.36 0.66 -14.44
C CYS A 135 12.62 0.19 -15.19
N ASP A 136 13.13 0.95 -16.17
CA ASP A 136 14.15 0.48 -17.13
C ASP A 136 15.52 0.10 -16.50
N GLU A 137 15.81 0.52 -15.25
CA GLU A 137 17.08 0.19 -14.56
C GLU A 137 16.94 -0.53 -13.21
N LEU A 138 15.74 -0.59 -12.62
CA LEU A 138 15.56 -1.09 -11.24
C LEU A 138 15.49 -2.62 -11.12
N LYS A 139 15.05 -3.33 -12.16
CA LYS A 139 14.84 -4.78 -12.10
C LYS A 139 16.16 -5.55 -11.97
N LYS A 140 17.20 -5.19 -12.72
CA LYS A 140 18.42 -6.01 -12.85
C LYS A 140 19.26 -6.15 -11.57
N THR A 141 19.19 -5.22 -10.62
CA THR A 141 20.05 -5.21 -9.43
C THR A 141 19.31 -5.58 -8.15
N LYS A 142 17.99 -5.37 -8.09
CA LYS A 142 17.14 -5.74 -6.94
C LYS A 142 16.68 -7.20 -6.97
N ASP A 143 16.53 -7.76 -8.16
CA ASP A 143 16.09 -9.15 -8.36
C ASP A 143 16.98 -10.18 -7.63
N ALA A 144 18.24 -9.87 -7.28
CA ALA A 144 19.10 -10.83 -6.59
C ALA A 144 18.91 -10.88 -5.06
N VAL A 145 18.73 -9.73 -4.40
CA VAL A 145 18.64 -9.63 -2.93
C VAL A 145 17.20 -9.76 -2.44
N GLU A 146 16.24 -9.20 -3.19
CA GLU A 146 14.83 -9.34 -2.84
C GLU A 146 14.36 -10.80 -3.03
N THR A 147 14.91 -11.55 -4.01
CA THR A 147 14.58 -12.97 -4.22
C THR A 147 14.95 -13.88 -3.03
N GLU A 148 16.09 -13.65 -2.36
CA GLU A 148 16.48 -14.46 -1.19
C GLU A 148 15.60 -14.19 0.04
N ALA A 149 15.28 -12.92 0.33
CA ALA A 149 14.38 -12.56 1.44
C ALA A 149 12.93 -12.99 1.17
N TYR A 150 12.48 -12.88 -0.09
CA TYR A 150 11.17 -13.37 -0.52
C TYR A 150 11.03 -14.88 -0.45
N ASP A 151 12.13 -15.63 -0.58
CA ASP A 151 12.16 -17.08 -0.39
C ASP A 151 11.98 -17.45 1.09
N GLU A 152 12.64 -16.74 2.02
CA GLU A 152 12.48 -16.97 3.47
C GLU A 152 11.04 -16.70 3.94
N GLU A 153 10.45 -15.54 3.60
CA GLU A 153 9.07 -15.21 3.97
C GLU A 153 8.08 -16.26 3.47
N THR A 154 8.25 -16.70 2.23
CA THR A 154 7.37 -17.69 1.60
C THR A 154 7.51 -19.06 2.28
N ALA A 155 8.74 -19.46 2.63
CA ALA A 155 8.99 -20.69 3.37
C ALA A 155 8.34 -20.65 4.75
N ILE A 156 8.48 -19.55 5.49
CA ILE A 156 7.85 -19.36 6.81
C ILE A 156 6.32 -19.45 6.70
N LEU A 157 5.71 -18.75 5.73
CA LEU A 157 4.26 -18.77 5.53
C LEU A 157 3.75 -20.15 5.13
N ARG A 158 4.51 -20.91 4.33
CA ARG A 158 4.20 -22.30 4.00
C ARG A 158 4.16 -23.18 5.24
N ASP A 159 5.19 -23.07 6.09
CA ASP A 159 5.28 -23.82 7.34
C ASP A 159 4.15 -23.42 8.32
N CYS A 160 3.78 -22.15 8.36
CA CYS A 160 2.63 -21.66 9.11
C CYS A 160 1.34 -22.30 8.59
N ALA A 161 1.12 -22.31 7.28
CA ALA A 161 -0.06 -22.91 6.64
C ALA A 161 -0.19 -24.40 6.96
N ALA A 162 0.94 -25.13 6.94
CA ALA A 162 0.98 -26.54 7.32
C ALA A 162 0.65 -26.76 8.81
N ALA A 163 1.02 -25.81 9.68
CA ALA A 163 0.79 -25.87 11.12
C ALA A 163 -0.60 -25.38 11.59
N LEU A 164 -1.43 -24.81 10.72
CA LEU A 164 -2.75 -24.25 11.10
C LEU A 164 -3.63 -25.24 11.88
N HIS A 165 -3.59 -26.53 11.52
CA HIS A 165 -4.37 -27.58 12.17
C HIS A 165 -4.01 -27.85 13.64
N ASN A 166 -2.86 -27.36 14.11
CA ASN A 166 -2.46 -27.47 15.51
C ASN A 166 -3.13 -26.41 16.40
N VAL A 167 -3.63 -25.32 15.79
CA VAL A 167 -4.13 -24.14 16.51
C VAL A 167 -5.62 -23.92 16.26
N TYR A 168 -6.11 -24.22 15.06
CA TYR A 168 -7.51 -24.04 14.69
C TYR A 168 -8.33 -25.31 14.91
N ASP A 169 -9.47 -25.17 15.59
CA ASP A 169 -10.55 -26.13 15.47
C ASP A 169 -11.39 -25.87 14.20
N MET A 170 -12.22 -26.86 13.85
CA MET A 170 -13.05 -26.79 12.64
C MET A 170 -14.16 -25.72 12.71
N GLN A 171 -14.58 -25.30 13.90
CA GLN A 171 -15.60 -24.26 14.07
C GLN A 171 -15.01 -22.88 13.77
N LEU A 172 -13.84 -22.58 14.33
CA LEU A 172 -13.08 -21.35 14.10
C LEU A 172 -12.49 -21.29 12.68
N TRP A 173 -12.16 -22.45 12.10
CA TRP A 173 -11.77 -22.53 10.69
C TRP A 173 -12.93 -22.16 9.75
N ALA A 174 -14.14 -22.61 10.06
CA ALA A 174 -15.33 -22.27 9.28
C ALA A 174 -15.83 -20.82 9.48
N ASP A 175 -15.31 -20.10 10.48
CA ASP A 175 -15.65 -18.69 10.70
C ASP A 175 -14.95 -17.78 9.68
N LEU A 176 -15.72 -17.36 8.67
CA LEU A 176 -15.28 -16.42 7.62
C LEU A 176 -15.46 -14.95 7.99
N LYS A 177 -16.08 -14.65 9.14
CA LYS A 177 -16.44 -13.27 9.52
C LYS A 177 -15.36 -12.58 10.33
N HIS A 178 -14.62 -13.32 11.14
CA HIS A 178 -13.65 -12.74 12.08
C HIS A 178 -12.22 -13.15 11.76
N ILE A 179 -11.32 -12.17 11.90
CA ILE A 179 -9.87 -12.41 11.87
C ILE A 179 -9.43 -12.88 13.25
N GLN A 180 -8.77 -14.04 13.30
CA GLN A 180 -8.33 -14.66 14.54
C GLN A 180 -6.87 -14.31 14.82
N TYR A 181 -6.58 -13.04 15.12
CA TYR A 181 -5.22 -12.52 15.26
C TYR A 181 -4.39 -13.29 16.29
N GLU A 182 -4.95 -13.62 17.47
CA GLU A 182 -4.22 -14.39 18.48
C GLU A 182 -3.86 -15.80 17.99
N LEU A 183 -4.74 -16.47 17.25
CA LEU A 183 -4.45 -17.80 16.70
C LEU A 183 -3.39 -17.73 15.61
N ASN A 184 -3.47 -16.74 14.72
CA ASN A 184 -2.48 -16.54 13.67
C ASN A 184 -1.11 -16.20 14.27
N TRP A 185 -1.08 -15.35 15.28
CA TRP A 185 0.15 -15.04 16.00
C TRP A 185 0.71 -16.26 16.74
N LYS A 186 -0.14 -17.11 17.32
CA LYS A 186 0.30 -18.37 17.93
C LYS A 186 0.99 -19.29 16.93
N VAL A 187 0.45 -19.43 15.72
CA VAL A 187 1.10 -20.22 14.65
C VAL A 187 2.48 -19.64 14.30
N LEU A 188 2.60 -18.32 14.16
CA LEU A 188 3.91 -17.69 13.91
C LEU A 188 4.90 -17.93 15.04
N LYS A 189 4.48 -17.78 16.30
CA LYS A 189 5.32 -18.08 17.48
C LYS A 189 5.87 -19.51 17.47
N GLU A 190 5.10 -20.47 16.96
CA GLU A 190 5.53 -21.87 16.84
C GLU A 190 6.50 -22.11 15.67
N VAL A 191 6.40 -21.33 14.58
CA VAL A 191 7.19 -21.55 13.35
C VAL A 191 8.49 -20.74 13.32
N LEU A 192 8.48 -19.47 13.73
CA LEU A 192 9.64 -18.55 13.64
C LEU A 192 10.95 -19.12 14.24
N PRO A 193 10.94 -19.84 15.38
CA PRO A 193 12.16 -20.42 15.94
C PRO A 193 12.90 -21.39 15.01
N LYS A 194 12.20 -22.04 14.06
CA LYS A 194 12.82 -22.92 13.05
C LYS A 194 13.72 -22.15 12.07
N TYR A 195 13.48 -20.86 11.93
CA TYR A 195 14.20 -19.95 11.04
C TYR A 195 15.18 -19.04 11.81
N THR A 196 15.47 -19.36 13.09
CA THR A 196 16.35 -18.55 13.96
C THR A 196 15.84 -17.11 14.14
N ARG A 197 14.53 -16.89 13.99
CA ARG A 197 13.86 -15.61 14.18
C ARG A 197 13.20 -15.55 15.55
N SER A 198 13.23 -14.38 16.19
CA SER A 198 12.46 -14.14 17.40
C SER A 198 11.01 -13.85 17.06
N ALA A 199 10.07 -14.26 17.91
CA ALA A 199 8.65 -13.92 17.75
C ALA A 199 8.30 -12.67 18.58
N ALA A 200 8.94 -11.55 18.27
CA ALA A 200 8.73 -10.26 18.92
C ALA A 200 7.96 -9.30 18.01
N LEU A 201 7.02 -8.55 18.58
CA LEU A 201 6.27 -7.48 17.89
C LEU A 201 6.88 -6.08 18.13
N ASN A 202 8.04 -6.03 18.81
CA ASN A 202 8.81 -4.84 19.10
C ASN A 202 10.32 -5.12 18.90
N GLY A 203 11.11 -4.05 18.75
CA GLY A 203 12.54 -4.15 18.45
C GLY A 203 12.83 -4.47 16.98
N ASP A 204 14.03 -4.99 16.72
CA ASP A 204 14.61 -5.06 15.37
C ASP A 204 13.84 -6.00 14.41
N ASP A 205 13.24 -7.08 14.94
CA ASP A 205 12.46 -8.05 14.15
C ASP A 205 10.99 -7.63 13.95
N ALA A 206 10.54 -6.55 14.60
CA ALA A 206 9.12 -6.21 14.69
C ALA A 206 8.47 -6.00 13.31
N ALA A 207 9.12 -5.23 12.42
CA ALA A 207 8.59 -4.92 11.11
C ALA A 207 8.40 -6.20 10.26
N PHE A 208 9.39 -7.10 10.30
CA PHE A 208 9.33 -8.38 9.60
C PHE A 208 8.20 -9.28 10.14
N ASN A 209 8.10 -9.41 11.47
CA ASN A 209 7.09 -10.24 12.10
C ASN A 209 5.67 -9.70 11.92
N LYS A 210 5.49 -8.38 11.96
CA LYS A 210 4.21 -7.71 11.66
C LYS A 210 3.81 -7.95 10.21
N ASN A 211 4.74 -7.85 9.26
CA ASN A 211 4.48 -8.15 7.86
C ASN A 211 4.04 -9.63 7.67
N LEU A 212 4.78 -10.57 8.27
CA LEU A 212 4.42 -11.99 8.25
C LEU A 212 3.05 -12.26 8.86
N LEU A 213 2.69 -11.59 9.96
CA LEU A 213 1.36 -11.70 10.55
C LEU A 213 0.27 -11.24 9.58
N GLY A 214 0.46 -10.08 8.93
CA GLY A 214 -0.49 -9.58 7.94
C GLY A 214 -0.67 -10.54 6.76
N LEU A 215 0.43 -11.08 6.23
CA LEU A 215 0.40 -12.08 5.17
C LEU A 215 -0.24 -13.40 5.61
N LEU A 216 0.02 -13.86 6.84
CA LEU A 216 -0.61 -15.05 7.40
C LEU A 216 -2.12 -14.85 7.57
N ASN A 217 -2.57 -13.66 8.00
CA ASN A 217 -3.99 -13.33 8.08
C ASN A 217 -4.67 -13.46 6.71
N ARG A 218 -4.01 -13.01 5.63
CA ARG A 218 -4.49 -13.18 4.25
C ARG A 218 -4.51 -14.64 3.82
N LEU A 219 -3.43 -15.37 4.10
CA LEU A 219 -3.32 -16.80 3.81
C LEU A 219 -4.46 -17.57 4.47
N VAL A 220 -4.73 -17.32 5.75
CA VAL A 220 -5.80 -17.98 6.50
C VAL A 220 -7.16 -17.62 5.91
N ASN A 221 -7.45 -16.35 5.64
CA ASN A 221 -8.74 -15.97 5.06
C ASN A 221 -9.00 -16.61 3.70
N ILE A 222 -8.01 -16.63 2.82
CA ILE A 222 -8.13 -17.29 1.51
C ILE A 222 -8.22 -18.81 1.70
N GLY A 223 -7.43 -19.37 2.61
CA GLY A 223 -7.45 -20.78 2.98
C GLY A 223 -8.83 -21.23 3.44
N LYS A 224 -9.44 -20.52 4.39
CA LYS A 224 -10.80 -20.81 4.88
C LYS A 224 -11.85 -20.76 3.76
N LYS A 225 -11.77 -19.75 2.87
CA LYS A 225 -12.69 -19.58 1.73
C LYS A 225 -12.56 -20.69 0.68
N SER A 226 -11.35 -21.19 0.46
CA SER A 226 -11.03 -22.13 -0.64
C SER A 226 -10.86 -23.58 -0.20
N CYS A 227 -10.62 -23.83 1.08
CA CYS A 227 -10.45 -25.16 1.67
C CYS A 227 -11.19 -25.26 3.01
N PRO A 228 -12.37 -25.90 3.06
CA PRO A 228 -13.17 -25.97 4.29
C PRO A 228 -12.62 -26.98 5.32
N ARG A 229 -11.46 -27.60 5.09
CA ARG A 229 -10.89 -28.66 5.94
C ARG A 229 -9.43 -28.38 6.27
N LEU A 230 -9.04 -28.77 7.49
CA LEU A 230 -7.65 -28.84 7.94
C LEU A 230 -7.25 -30.31 8.17
N PRO A 231 -5.96 -30.67 7.99
CA PRO A 231 -4.89 -29.84 7.43
C PRO A 231 -5.13 -29.56 5.93
N MET A 232 -4.63 -28.42 5.45
CA MET A 232 -4.64 -28.13 4.02
C MET A 232 -3.64 -29.04 3.31
N ALA A 233 -3.97 -29.52 2.11
CA ALA A 233 -3.03 -30.28 1.29
C ALA A 233 -1.92 -29.34 0.76
N ASP A 234 -0.69 -29.85 0.62
CA ASP A 234 0.48 -29.07 0.19
C ASP A 234 0.23 -28.28 -1.10
N ARG A 235 -0.35 -28.92 -2.13
CA ARG A 235 -0.73 -28.26 -3.39
C ARG A 235 -1.69 -27.07 -3.22
N HIS A 236 -2.52 -27.11 -2.18
CA HIS A 236 -3.47 -26.04 -1.87
C HIS A 236 -2.80 -24.92 -1.10
N ILE A 237 -1.85 -25.25 -0.21
CA ILE A 237 -0.98 -24.25 0.43
C ILE A 237 -0.24 -23.45 -0.64
N ASP A 238 0.38 -24.13 -1.61
CA ASP A 238 1.07 -23.53 -2.76
C ASP A 238 0.16 -22.57 -3.54
N PHE A 239 -1.05 -23.02 -3.88
CA PHE A 239 -2.03 -22.21 -4.59
C PHE A 239 -2.42 -20.93 -3.82
N VAL A 240 -2.66 -21.05 -2.51
CA VAL A 240 -3.03 -19.88 -1.68
C VAL A 240 -1.86 -18.91 -1.54
N LEU A 241 -0.63 -19.43 -1.36
CA LEU A 241 0.57 -18.61 -1.29
C LEU A 241 0.77 -17.80 -2.57
N ASP A 242 0.63 -18.42 -3.75
CA ASP A 242 0.73 -17.70 -5.03
C ASP A 242 -0.24 -16.51 -5.12
N ILE A 243 -1.48 -16.69 -4.68
CA ILE A 243 -2.47 -15.60 -4.62
C ILE A 243 -2.03 -14.51 -3.64
N VAL A 244 -1.58 -14.89 -2.44
CA VAL A 244 -1.14 -13.93 -1.41
C VAL A 244 0.03 -13.09 -1.94
N ARG A 245 1.02 -13.75 -2.54
CA ARG A 245 2.20 -13.12 -3.12
C ARG A 245 1.81 -12.14 -4.23
N LYS A 246 1.03 -12.60 -5.20
CA LYS A 246 0.61 -11.77 -6.34
C LYS A 246 -0.20 -10.53 -5.94
N LYS A 247 -1.00 -10.63 -4.88
CA LYS A 247 -1.93 -9.54 -4.49
C LYS A 247 -1.36 -8.61 -3.44
N TYR A 248 -0.61 -9.11 -2.46
CA TYR A 248 -0.27 -8.34 -1.26
C TYR A 248 1.23 -8.07 -1.11
N CYS A 249 2.09 -8.69 -1.93
CA CYS A 249 3.53 -8.44 -1.95
C CYS A 249 3.93 -7.58 -3.16
N GLN A 250 3.08 -6.64 -3.57
CA GLN A 250 3.40 -5.73 -4.68
C GLN A 250 4.58 -4.83 -4.33
N GLU A 251 5.43 -4.58 -5.33
CA GLU A 251 6.56 -3.70 -5.16
C GLU A 251 6.08 -2.25 -5.02
N THR A 252 6.85 -1.45 -4.29
CA THR A 252 6.61 -0.01 -4.17
C THR A 252 6.55 0.69 -5.53
N ILE A 253 7.37 0.25 -6.49
CA ILE A 253 7.43 0.87 -7.82
C ILE A 253 6.12 0.70 -8.59
N ASP A 254 5.46 -0.45 -8.47
CA ASP A 254 4.18 -0.72 -9.13
C ASP A 254 3.08 0.24 -8.66
N ARG A 255 3.12 0.62 -7.37
CA ARG A 255 2.21 1.60 -6.80
C ARG A 255 2.46 3.00 -7.35
N HIS A 256 3.73 3.44 -7.42
CA HIS A 256 4.09 4.73 -8.05
C HIS A 256 3.63 4.80 -9.51
N VAL A 257 3.85 3.75 -10.28
CA VAL A 257 3.37 3.64 -11.68
C VAL A 257 1.86 3.85 -11.75
N SER A 258 1.10 3.18 -10.88
CA SER A 258 -0.36 3.23 -10.88
C SER A 258 -0.88 4.62 -10.52
N HIS A 259 -0.32 5.27 -9.50
CA HIS A 259 -0.70 6.64 -9.12
C HIS A 259 -0.36 7.69 -10.17
N ILE A 260 0.81 7.59 -10.81
CA ILE A 260 1.20 8.50 -11.90
C ILE A 260 0.28 8.30 -13.10
N ALA A 261 -0.04 7.06 -13.46
CA ALA A 261 -0.99 6.76 -14.53
C ALA A 261 -2.38 7.35 -14.23
N HIS A 262 -2.87 7.22 -12.99
CA HIS A 262 -4.11 7.86 -12.56
C HIS A 262 -4.05 9.39 -12.64
N SER A 263 -2.93 9.99 -12.24
CA SER A 263 -2.72 11.44 -12.31
C SER A 263 -2.78 11.95 -13.75
N LEU A 264 -2.13 11.24 -14.69
CA LEU A 264 -2.15 11.57 -16.12
C LEU A 264 -3.56 11.50 -16.72
N ARG A 265 -4.29 10.43 -16.42
CA ARG A 265 -5.65 10.21 -16.96
C ARG A 265 -6.65 11.25 -16.50
N ASN A 266 -6.48 11.76 -15.29
CA ASN A 266 -7.38 12.75 -14.70
C ASN A 266 -6.91 14.19 -14.92
N GLY A 267 -5.84 14.39 -15.71
CA GLY A 267 -5.33 15.73 -16.02
C GLY A 267 -4.85 16.49 -14.78
N ILE A 268 -4.28 15.78 -13.81
CA ILE A 268 -3.76 16.40 -12.58
C ILE A 268 -2.49 17.19 -12.89
N ASP A 269 -2.35 18.36 -12.26
CA ASP A 269 -1.20 19.23 -12.50
C ASP A 269 0.06 18.71 -11.81
N TYR A 270 -0.08 18.25 -10.56
CA TYR A 270 1.05 17.85 -9.71
C TYR A 270 0.82 16.48 -9.07
N HIS A 271 1.81 15.60 -9.11
CA HIS A 271 1.85 14.38 -8.29
C HIS A 271 2.91 14.53 -7.22
N LEU A 272 2.49 14.50 -5.95
CA LEU A 272 3.38 14.64 -4.81
C LEU A 272 4.03 13.32 -4.46
N THR A 273 5.36 13.32 -4.33
CA THR A 273 6.12 12.17 -3.81
C THR A 273 7.35 12.65 -3.05
N THR A 274 7.83 11.84 -2.11
CA THR A 274 9.12 12.06 -1.43
C THR A 274 10.27 11.28 -2.07
N ASN A 275 9.98 10.51 -3.14
CA ASN A 275 10.97 9.68 -3.81
C ASN A 275 11.67 10.45 -4.93
N GLY A 276 12.90 10.90 -4.66
CA GLY A 276 13.76 11.63 -5.61
C GLY A 276 14.00 10.86 -6.91
N ASP A 277 14.21 9.54 -6.84
CA ASP A 277 14.46 8.72 -8.02
C ASP A 277 13.26 8.70 -8.99
N ILE A 278 12.04 8.70 -8.45
CA ILE A 278 10.82 8.73 -9.26
C ILE A 278 10.67 10.07 -9.96
N ILE A 279 10.99 11.17 -9.26
CA ILE A 279 10.97 12.52 -9.82
C ILE A 279 11.95 12.62 -10.98
N GLU A 280 13.20 12.20 -10.78
CA GLU A 280 14.25 12.28 -11.79
C GLU A 280 13.91 11.42 -13.02
N LYS A 281 13.47 10.17 -12.81
CA LYS A 281 13.10 9.26 -13.90
C LYS A 281 11.90 9.74 -14.69
N PHE A 282 10.86 10.22 -14.00
CA PHE A 282 9.69 10.77 -14.67
C PHE A 282 10.06 11.99 -15.50
N ALA A 283 10.86 12.92 -14.96
CA ALA A 283 11.32 14.10 -15.67
C ALA A 283 12.16 13.74 -16.91
N ALA A 284 13.09 12.79 -16.77
CA ALA A 284 13.96 12.35 -17.87
C ALA A 284 13.19 11.61 -18.98
N GLY A 285 12.19 10.80 -18.62
CA GLY A 285 11.39 10.03 -19.58
C GLY A 285 10.11 10.72 -20.05
N LYS A 286 9.84 11.98 -19.65
CA LYS A 286 8.60 12.69 -19.99
C LYS A 286 8.37 12.82 -21.50
N ASP A 287 9.42 13.09 -22.28
CA ASP A 287 9.32 13.20 -23.75
C ASP A 287 9.04 11.85 -24.43
N MET A 288 9.62 10.76 -23.90
CA MET A 288 9.31 9.40 -24.34
C MET A 288 7.86 9.05 -24.00
N LEU A 289 7.42 9.36 -22.77
CA LEU A 289 6.04 9.13 -22.35
C LEU A 289 5.04 9.90 -23.23
N GLN A 290 5.35 11.17 -23.54
CA GLN A 290 4.57 11.99 -24.46
C GLN A 290 4.42 11.32 -25.84
N SER A 291 5.51 10.75 -26.35
CA SER A 291 5.55 10.07 -27.64
C SER A 291 4.76 8.76 -27.63
N LEU A 292 4.80 8.01 -26.52
CA LEU A 292 4.10 6.73 -26.36
C LEU A 292 2.59 6.90 -26.16
N ILE A 293 2.17 7.87 -25.35
CA ILE A 293 0.75 8.13 -25.10
C ILE A 293 0.08 8.67 -26.37
N GLY A 294 0.74 9.62 -27.04
CA GLY A 294 0.18 10.33 -28.19
C GLY A 294 -0.99 11.23 -27.77
N GLY A 295 -0.91 12.54 -28.05
CA GLY A 295 -1.96 13.47 -27.64
C GLY A 295 -1.45 14.85 -27.25
N PRO A 296 -2.21 15.62 -26.45
CA PRO A 296 -1.78 16.93 -25.96
C PRO A 296 -0.54 16.82 -25.06
N PRO A 297 0.20 17.93 -24.86
CA PRO A 297 1.34 17.96 -23.96
C PRO A 297 0.99 17.47 -22.54
N ILE A 298 1.82 16.61 -21.97
CA ILE A 298 1.72 16.14 -20.59
C ILE A 298 2.07 17.32 -19.68
N HIS A 299 1.06 17.87 -19.03
CA HIS A 299 1.23 18.96 -18.07
C HIS A 299 1.61 18.47 -16.67
N LEU A 300 1.37 17.20 -16.36
CA LEU A 300 1.72 16.61 -15.07
C LEU A 300 3.21 16.81 -14.72
N GLU A 301 3.46 17.26 -13.50
CA GLU A 301 4.77 17.28 -12.88
C GLU A 301 4.80 16.39 -11.64
N VAL A 302 5.83 15.57 -11.51
CA VAL A 302 6.10 14.77 -10.30
C VAL A 302 7.13 15.50 -9.49
N LEU A 303 6.83 15.82 -8.23
CA LEU A 303 7.66 16.74 -7.45
C LEU A 303 7.59 16.51 -5.94
N LEU A 304 8.61 17.05 -5.26
CA LEU A 304 8.65 17.12 -3.79
C LEU A 304 7.63 18.13 -3.27
N PRO A 305 7.03 17.89 -2.08
CA PRO A 305 6.23 18.90 -1.39
C PRO A 305 6.88 20.28 -1.27
N THR A 306 8.16 20.37 -0.93
CA THR A 306 8.89 21.64 -0.83
C THR A 306 8.94 22.40 -2.16
N GLU A 307 8.98 21.69 -3.28
CA GLU A 307 9.00 22.31 -4.61
C GLU A 307 7.62 22.86 -4.99
N LEU A 308 6.54 22.12 -4.69
CA LEU A 308 5.19 22.66 -4.86
C LEU A 308 4.98 23.90 -3.99
N GLU A 309 5.40 23.84 -2.73
CA GLU A 309 5.20 24.94 -1.79
C GLU A 309 5.84 26.24 -2.30
N LYS A 310 7.02 26.16 -2.94
CA LYS A 310 7.67 27.32 -3.58
C LYS A 310 6.87 27.86 -4.76
N ARG A 311 6.29 26.99 -5.59
CA ARG A 311 5.48 27.38 -6.76
C ARG A 311 4.16 28.03 -6.38
N LEU A 312 3.65 27.71 -5.19
CA LEU A 312 2.41 28.28 -4.67
C LEU A 312 2.60 29.61 -3.92
N LYS A 313 3.85 30.05 -3.66
CA LYS A 313 4.15 31.36 -3.02
C LYS A 313 3.99 32.49 -4.03
#